data_AF-A4CQV0-F1
#
_entry.id   AF-A4CQV0-F1
#
_cell.length_a   1.000
_cell.length_b   1.000
_cell.length_c   1.000
_cell.angle_alpha   90.00
_cell.angle_beta   90.00
_cell.angle_gamma   90.00
#
_symmetry.space_group_name_H-M   'P 1'
#
loop_
_entity.id
_entity.type
_entity.pdbx_description
1 polymer ?
#
loop_
_entity_poly.entity_id
_entity_poly.type
_entity_poly.pdbx_seq_one_letter_code
_entity_poly.pdbx_strand_id
1 'polypeptide(L)'
;MEFSIVILNQFVDHYPTIEWSNWKDDNSKQMKSEGDHWAKAILPGTDIWSCLDTHQIDPNHLVQWRPLNETLHKVSLPSRTTTK
;
A
#
# COMPACT_ATOMS: atom_id res chain seq x y z
N MET A 1 -0.29 -10.55 -10.74
CA MET A 1 -1.28 -9.46 -10.53
C MET A 1 -0.53 -8.23 -10.04
N GLU A 2 -1.16 -7.06 -10.07
CA GLU A 2 -0.57 -5.84 -9.53
C GLU A 2 -1.44 -5.29 -8.42
N PHE A 3 -0.78 -4.77 -7.37
CA PHE A 3 -1.42 -4.26 -6.18
C PHE A 3 -1.06 -2.79 -6.00
N SER A 4 -2.07 -1.96 -5.80
CA SER A 4 -1.91 -0.61 -5.27
C SER A 4 -1.69 -0.73 -3.77
N ILE A 5 -0.47 -0.46 -3.32
CA ILE A 5 -0.04 -0.50 -1.92
C ILE A 5 0.07 0.93 -1.41
N VAL A 6 -0.51 1.21 -0.25
CA VAL A 6 -0.46 2.53 0.39
C VAL A 6 0.11 2.40 1.80
N ILE A 7 1.12 3.21 2.11
CA ILE A 7 1.78 3.27 3.41
C ILE A 7 1.81 4.71 3.93
N LEU A 8 2.14 4.90 5.21
CA LEU A 8 2.50 6.21 5.74
C LEU A 8 3.86 6.66 5.20
N ASN A 9 4.00 7.94 4.84
CA ASN A 9 5.25 8.49 4.32
C ASN A 9 6.44 8.29 5.25
N GLN A 10 6.23 8.23 6.57
CA GLN A 10 7.29 7.95 7.54
C GLN A 10 7.99 6.59 7.31
N PHE A 11 7.34 5.67 6.60
CA PHE A 11 7.88 4.35 6.27
C PHE A 11 8.46 4.26 4.85
N VAL A 12 8.35 5.31 4.02
CA VAL A 12 8.89 5.32 2.64
C VAL A 12 10.40 5.06 2.65
N ASP A 13 11.13 5.71 3.55
CA ASP A 13 12.58 5.54 3.66
C ASP A 13 13.01 4.13 4.08
N HIS A 14 12.09 3.30 4.59
CA HIS A 14 12.36 1.89 4.91
C HIS A 14 12.39 1.02 3.63
N TYR A 15 11.84 1.53 2.52
CA TYR A 15 11.72 0.80 1.25
C TYR A 15 12.33 1.60 0.10
N PRO A 16 13.65 1.88 0.13
CA PRO A 16 14.31 2.77 -0.84
C PRO A 16 14.35 2.18 -2.27
N THR A 17 14.08 0.89 -2.44
CA THR A 17 14.01 0.22 -3.75
C THR A 17 12.65 0.34 -4.41
N ILE A 18 11.68 0.99 -3.76
CA ILE A 18 10.30 1.13 -4.25
C ILE A 18 10.05 2.59 -4.61
N GLU A 19 9.57 2.80 -5.83
CA GLU A 19 9.16 4.12 -6.30
C GLU A 19 7.78 4.46 -5.74
N TRP A 20 7.77 5.28 -4.69
CA TRP A 20 6.55 5.77 -4.05
C TRP A 20 6.07 7.07 -4.69
N SER A 21 4.79 7.15 -5.00
CA SER A 21 4.10 8.35 -5.45
C SER A 21 3.23 8.90 -4.33
N ASN A 22 3.10 10.23 -4.23
CA ASN A 22 2.17 10.84 -3.27
C ASN A 22 0.73 10.40 -3.56
N TRP A 23 0.07 9.79 -2.58
CA TRP A 23 -1.28 9.25 -2.77
C TRP A 23 -2.38 10.32 -2.71
N LYS A 24 -2.05 11.53 -2.24
CA LYS A 24 -2.99 12.60 -1.87
C LYS A 24 -3.32 13.59 -3.01
N ASP A 25 -3.06 13.25 -4.27
CA ASP A 25 -2.94 14.29 -5.31
C ASP A 25 -4.25 14.76 -5.98
N ASP A 26 -5.33 13.97 -6.05
CA ASP A 26 -6.50 14.40 -6.85
C ASP A 26 -7.64 15.05 -6.06
N ASN A 27 -7.96 14.59 -4.84
CA ASN A 27 -9.17 15.04 -4.13
C ASN A 27 -8.92 15.90 -2.89
N SER A 28 -7.65 16.08 -2.49
CA SER A 28 -7.30 16.64 -1.18
C SER A 28 -6.82 18.09 -1.20
N LYS A 29 -6.73 18.74 -2.37
CA LYS A 29 -6.47 20.20 -2.43
C LYS A 29 -7.56 21.04 -1.74
N GLN A 30 -8.69 20.44 -1.34
CA GLN A 30 -9.80 21.13 -0.68
C GLN A 30 -9.87 20.98 0.85
N MET A 31 -9.12 20.05 1.47
CA MET A 31 -9.23 19.81 2.91
C MET A 31 -7.91 20.14 3.63
N LYS A 32 -7.85 21.35 4.18
CA LYS A 32 -6.88 21.77 5.20
C LYS A 32 -7.13 20.97 6.49
N SER A 33 -6.65 19.74 6.54
CA SER A 33 -6.49 19.05 7.81
C SER A 33 -5.16 18.32 7.78
N GLU A 34 -4.29 18.79 8.67
CA GLU A 34 -3.05 18.15 9.08
C GLU A 34 -3.32 16.70 9.44
N GLY A 35 -2.45 15.79 9.04
CA GLY A 35 -2.60 14.39 9.44
C GLY A 35 -1.65 13.51 8.67
N ASP A 36 -2.13 12.84 7.64
CA ASP A 36 -1.37 11.71 7.12
C ASP A 36 -0.87 11.97 5.70
N HIS A 37 0.46 12.10 5.61
CA HIS A 37 1.17 12.01 4.34
C HIS A 37 1.26 10.54 3.96
N TRP A 38 0.57 10.14 2.90
CA TRP A 38 0.53 8.78 2.41
C TRP A 38 1.24 8.63 1.07
N ALA A 39 1.93 7.51 0.95
CA ALA A 39 2.66 7.11 -0.23
C ALA A 39 2.00 5.89 -0.84
N LYS A 40 1.91 5.87 -2.17
CA LYS A 40 1.36 4.77 -2.95
C LYS A 40 2.42 4.22 -3.90
N ALA A 41 2.49 2.91 -3.99
CA ALA A 41 3.24 2.21 -5.04
C ALA A 41 2.32 1.20 -5.75
N ILE A 42 2.65 0.88 -7.00
CA ILE A 42 2.04 -0.23 -7.74
C ILE A 42 3.09 -1.33 -7.82
N LEU A 43 2.80 -2.46 -7.19
CA LEU A 43 3.76 -3.55 -7.03
C LEU A 43 3.19 -4.87 -7.57
N PRO A 44 4.00 -5.67 -8.28
CA PRO A 44 3.57 -6.96 -8.78
C PRO A 44 3.59 -8.02 -7.66
N GLY A 45 2.68 -8.99 -7.76
CA GLY A 45 2.66 -10.17 -6.88
C GLY A 45 1.67 -11.23 -7.37
N THR A 46 1.83 -12.46 -6.90
CA THR A 46 0.86 -13.54 -7.16
C THR A 46 -0.43 -13.30 -6.37
N ASP A 47 -0.27 -12.81 -5.15
CA ASP A 47 -1.30 -12.40 -4.18
C ASP A 47 -0.75 -11.25 -3.32
N ILE A 48 -1.55 -10.70 -2.41
CA ILE A 48 -1.10 -9.57 -1.58
C ILE A 48 0.05 -9.96 -0.64
N TRP A 49 0.07 -11.19 -0.11
CA TRP A 49 1.14 -11.62 0.79
C TRP A 49 2.45 -11.83 0.05
N SER A 50 2.44 -12.47 -1.12
CA SER A 50 3.65 -12.59 -1.94
C SER A 50 4.14 -11.24 -2.44
N CYS A 51 3.25 -10.29 -2.72
CA CYS A 51 3.62 -8.91 -3.03
C CYS A 51 4.40 -8.26 -1.88
N LEU A 52 3.87 -8.31 -0.66
CA LEU A 52 4.52 -7.74 0.53
C LEU A 52 5.85 -8.44 0.83
N ASP A 53 5.89 -9.77 0.78
CA ASP A 53 7.09 -10.57 1.06
C ASP A 53 8.22 -10.29 0.05
N THR A 54 7.90 -10.27 -1.24
CA THR A 54 8.87 -10.00 -2.32
C THR A 54 9.51 -8.62 -2.16
N HIS A 55 8.73 -7.64 -1.71
CA HIS A 55 9.19 -6.26 -1.53
C HIS A 55 9.58 -5.96 -0.08
N GLN A 56 9.60 -6.97 0.78
CA GLN A 56 9.93 -6.89 2.22
C GLN A 56 9.14 -5.81 2.97
N ILE A 57 7.89 -5.57 2.56
CA ILE A 57 7.01 -4.58 3.18
C ILE A 57 6.40 -5.17 4.44
N ASP A 58 6.60 -4.49 5.57
CA ASP A 58 5.93 -4.84 6.81
C ASP A 58 4.41 -4.61 6.68
N PRO A 59 3.57 -5.64 6.88
CA PRO A 59 2.12 -5.52 6.94
C PRO A 59 1.59 -4.42 7.86
N ASN A 60 2.30 -4.08 8.94
CA ASN A 60 1.91 -3.05 9.90
C ASN A 60 2.12 -1.63 9.36
N HIS A 61 2.94 -1.46 8.33
CA HIS A 61 3.16 -0.16 7.67
C HIS A 61 2.10 0.12 6.60
N LEU A 62 1.28 -0.89 6.26
CA LEU A 62 0.23 -0.81 5.27
C LEU A 62 -1.00 -0.08 5.83
N VAL A 63 -1.37 1.01 5.16
CA VAL A 63 -2.61 1.75 5.43
C VAL A 63 -3.76 1.18 4.61
N GLN A 64 -3.47 0.85 3.35
CA GLN A 64 -4.47 0.39 2.40
C GLN A 64 -3.80 -0.43 1.31
N TRP A 65 -4.54 -1.39 0.76
CA TRP A 65 -4.15 -2.08 -0.46
C TRP A 65 -5.37 -2.35 -1.35
N ARG A 66 -5.12 -2.63 -2.62
CA ARG A 66 -6.10 -3.28 -3.50
C ARG A 66 -5.42 -3.89 -4.71
N PRO A 67 -5.94 -4.98 -5.28
CA PRO A 67 -5.61 -5.37 -6.65
C PRO A 67 -6.00 -4.25 -7.61
N LEU A 68 -5.18 -3.97 -8.63
CA LEU A 68 -5.51 -2.96 -9.65
C LEU A 68 -6.77 -3.31 -10.44
N ASN A 69 -7.09 -4.60 -10.55
CA ASN A 69 -8.27 -5.11 -11.23
C ASN A 69 -9.54 -5.00 -10.37
N GLU A 70 -9.42 -4.59 -9.10
CA GLU A 70 -10.55 -4.37 -8.19
C GLU A 70 -10.81 -2.88 -7.99
N THR A 71 -12.09 -2.50 -8.04
CA THR A 71 -12.54 -1.13 -7.81
C THR A 71 -12.56 -0.77 -6.32
N LEU A 72 -12.68 -1.77 -5.43
CA LEU A 72 -12.85 -1.56 -3.99
C LEU A 72 -11.49 -1.51 -3.26
N HIS A 73 -11.33 -0.50 -2.40
CA HIS A 73 -10.18 -0.37 -1.51
C HIS A 73 -10.29 -1.32 -0.31
N LYS A 74 -9.19 -1.98 0.06
CA LYS A 74 -9.10 -2.87 1.23
C LYS A 74 -8.15 -2.28 2.26
N VAL A 75 -8.60 -2.24 3.52
CA VAL A 75 -7.83 -1.66 4.64
C VAL A 75 -7.25 -2.73 5.57
N SER A 76 -7.75 -3.95 5.47
CA SER A 76 -7.26 -5.11 6.23
C SER A 76 -6.69 -6.15 5.28
N LEU A 77 -5.59 -6.76 5.69
CA LEU A 77 -5.07 -7.93 4.99
C LEU A 77 -6.01 -9.12 5.22
N PRO A 78 -6.16 -10.02 4.24
CA PRO A 78 -6.96 -11.21 4.40
C PRO A 78 -6.28 -12.13 5.43
N SER A 79 -7.04 -12.89 6.21
CA SER A 79 -6.49 -13.86 7.15
C SER A 79 -5.40 -14.69 6.47
N ARG A 80 -4.18 -14.70 7.01
CA ARG A 80 -3.10 -15.53 6.50
C ARG A 80 -3.46 -16.97 6.81
N THR A 81 -4.29 -17.57 5.96
CA THR A 81 -4.60 -19.00 6.01
C THR A 81 -3.30 -19.72 5.72
N THR A 82 -2.56 -19.98 6.80
CA THR A 82 -1.38 -20.83 6.80
C THR A 82 -1.92 -22.20 6.43
N THR A 83 -1.93 -22.51 5.13
CA THR A 83 -2.23 -23.86 4.67
C THR A 83 -0.98 -24.64 5.03
N LYS A 84 -1.12 -25.38 6.12
CA LYS A 84 -0.10 -26.26 6.68
C LYS A 84 0.04 -27.50 5.83
#